data_AF-B0T1N3-F1
#
_entry.id   AF-B0T1N3-F1
#
_cell.length_a   1.000
_cell.length_b   1.000
_cell.length_c   1.000
_cell.angle_alpha   90.00
_cell.angle_beta   90.00
_cell.angle_gamma   90.00
#
_symmetry.space_group_name_H-M   'P 1'
#
loop_
_entity.id
_entity.type
_entity.pdbx_description
1 polymer ?
#
loop_
_entity_poly.entity_id
_entity_poly.type
_entity_poly.pdbx_seq_one_letter_code
_entity_poly.pdbx_strand_id
1 'polypeptide(L)'
;MKMPILAAAFALSGAVLAVAAPASAQEITGLWQTQTNGGQVEISRCGNSLCGKLVNSDHIKSDPAVKDVKNKDASLRTRSLKNMQMLYDFTGGPTKWTGGKVYNAADGGTYSGTITLISANELKLKGCIVAPLCKTEKWSRIK
;
A
#
# COMPACT_ATOMS: atom_id res chain seq x y z
N MET A 1 -72.38 23.85 37.00
CA MET A 1 -71.51 22.66 36.86
C MET A 1 -70.49 23.02 35.78
N LYS A 2 -69.32 23.61 36.12
CA LYS A 2 -68.00 22.97 36.41
C LYS A 2 -67.64 21.96 35.29
N MET A 3 -66.58 22.11 34.49
CA MET A 3 -65.17 22.41 34.80
C MET A 3 -64.39 22.80 33.52
N PRO A 4 -63.30 23.61 33.57
CA PRO A 4 -62.45 23.94 32.42
C PRO A 4 -61.23 22.98 32.31
N ILE A 5 -60.63 22.85 31.13
CA ILE A 5 -59.39 22.08 30.93
C ILE A 5 -58.38 22.91 30.11
N LEU A 6 -57.24 23.23 30.76
CA LEU A 6 -56.02 23.71 30.14
C LEU A 6 -55.26 22.54 29.47
N ALA A 7 -54.58 22.78 28.35
CA ALA A 7 -53.42 22.00 27.89
C ALA A 7 -52.55 22.91 27.02
N ALA A 8 -51.45 23.47 27.55
CA ALA A 8 -50.10 22.91 27.61
C ALA A 8 -49.38 22.96 26.24
N ALA A 9 -48.56 24.00 26.07
CA ALA A 9 -47.66 24.17 24.94
C ALA A 9 -46.52 23.14 25.00
N PHE A 10 -46.41 22.28 23.99
CA PHE A 10 -45.28 21.37 23.81
C PHE A 10 -44.24 22.02 22.88
N ALA A 11 -43.12 22.46 23.45
CA ALA A 11 -41.94 22.84 22.69
C ALA A 11 -41.23 21.57 22.21
N LEU A 12 -41.30 21.29 20.90
CA LEU A 12 -40.58 20.19 20.26
C LEU A 12 -39.10 20.58 20.08
N SER A 13 -38.23 20.15 20.99
CA SER A 13 -36.78 20.16 20.78
C SER A 13 -36.41 19.08 19.75
N GLY A 14 -36.18 19.48 18.50
CA GLY A 14 -35.66 18.60 17.45
C GLY A 14 -34.20 18.23 17.73
N ALA A 15 -33.95 16.99 18.12
CA ALA A 15 -32.60 16.43 18.21
C ALA A 15 -32.03 16.24 16.80
N VAL A 16 -31.01 17.03 16.45
CA VAL A 16 -30.27 16.88 15.20
C VAL A 16 -29.37 15.64 15.32
N LEU A 17 -29.75 14.56 14.64
CA LEU A 17 -28.91 13.36 14.51
C LEU A 17 -27.75 13.69 13.54
N ALA A 18 -26.57 13.95 14.09
CA ALA A 18 -25.34 14.06 13.31
C ALA A 18 -24.97 12.66 12.75
N VAL A 19 -25.19 12.46 11.45
CA VAL A 19 -24.74 11.26 10.75
C VAL A 19 -23.23 11.37 10.56
N ALA A 20 -22.45 10.64 11.35
CA ALA A 20 -21.02 10.51 11.13
C ALA A 20 -20.78 9.71 9.84
N ALA A 21 -20.28 10.38 8.80
CA ALA A 21 -19.78 9.70 7.60
C ALA A 21 -18.51 8.90 7.99
N PRO A 22 -18.35 7.66 7.50
CA PRO A 22 -17.11 6.91 7.74
C PRO A 22 -15.95 7.69 7.12
N ALA A 23 -14.93 7.98 7.94
CA ALA A 23 -13.66 8.47 7.43
C ALA A 23 -13.07 7.36 6.55
N SER A 24 -13.03 7.56 5.23
CA SER A 24 -12.41 6.64 4.30
C SER A 24 -10.95 6.46 4.71
N ALA A 25 -10.62 5.33 5.33
CA ALA A 25 -9.25 4.96 5.60
C ALA A 25 -8.51 4.95 4.25
N GLN A 26 -7.47 5.77 4.13
CA GLN A 26 -6.70 5.88 2.90
C GLN A 26 -6.10 4.51 2.59
N GLU A 27 -6.67 3.77 1.63
CA GLU A 27 -6.26 2.40 1.40
C GLU A 27 -4.94 2.36 0.62
N ILE A 28 -3.95 1.67 1.16
CA ILE A 28 -2.63 1.51 0.53
C ILE A 28 -2.64 0.56 -0.67
N THR A 29 -3.66 -0.30 -0.79
CA THR A 29 -3.76 -1.24 -1.91
C THR A 29 -3.94 -0.48 -3.24
N GLY A 30 -3.57 -1.15 -4.33
CA GLY A 30 -3.63 -0.61 -5.69
C GLY A 30 -2.27 -0.47 -6.36
N LEU A 31 -2.24 0.24 -7.48
CA LEU A 31 -1.06 0.38 -8.33
C LEU A 31 -0.23 1.61 -7.94
N TRP A 32 1.08 1.38 -7.83
CA TRP A 32 2.05 2.39 -7.44
C TRP A 32 3.21 2.44 -8.43
N GLN A 33 3.52 3.63 -8.91
CA GLN A 33 4.68 3.95 -9.72
C GLN A 33 5.91 4.11 -8.82
N THR A 34 6.94 3.30 -9.07
CA THR A 34 8.24 3.40 -8.40
C THR A 34 9.04 4.58 -8.95
N GLN A 35 10.06 5.02 -8.20
CA GLN A 35 10.89 6.16 -8.60
C GLN A 35 11.87 5.82 -9.73
N THR A 36 12.21 4.54 -9.89
CA THR A 36 13.25 4.06 -10.82
C THR A 36 12.70 3.03 -11.83
N ASN A 37 13.29 2.99 -13.02
CA ASN A 37 13.06 1.99 -14.08
C ASN A 37 11.61 1.82 -14.54
N GLY A 38 10.77 2.85 -14.39
CA GLY A 38 9.36 2.83 -14.78
C GLY A 38 8.56 1.74 -14.08
N GLY A 39 9.02 1.23 -12.93
CA GLY A 39 8.40 0.12 -12.22
C GLY A 39 6.98 0.44 -11.75
N GLN A 40 6.07 -0.50 -11.89
CA GLN A 40 4.71 -0.40 -11.38
C GLN A 40 4.45 -1.61 -10.50
N VAL A 41 4.14 -1.36 -9.24
CA VAL A 41 3.92 -2.39 -8.23
C VAL A 41 2.46 -2.34 -7.80
N GLU A 42 1.78 -3.46 -7.96
CA GLU A 42 0.46 -3.69 -7.38
C GLU A 42 0.63 -4.12 -5.92
N ILE A 43 0.19 -3.29 -4.98
CA ILE A 43 0.13 -3.64 -3.56
C ILE A 43 -1.25 -4.23 -3.25
N SER A 44 -1.26 -5.40 -2.62
CA SER A 44 -2.48 -6.12 -2.24
C SER A 44 -2.31 -6.79 -0.88
N ARG A 45 -3.43 -7.21 -0.27
CA ARG A 45 -3.40 -8.03 0.94
C ARG A 45 -3.05 -9.48 0.59
N CYS A 46 -2.18 -10.08 1.39
CA CYS A 46 -1.79 -11.48 1.32
C CYS A 46 -1.95 -12.08 2.73
N GLY A 47 -3.15 -12.57 3.03
CA GLY A 47 -3.55 -12.92 4.40
C GLY A 47 -3.60 -11.68 5.29
N ASN A 48 -2.89 -11.72 6.42
CA ASN A 48 -2.83 -10.62 7.39
C ASN A 48 -1.76 -9.56 7.07
N SER A 49 -1.06 -9.71 5.95
CA SER A 49 0.05 -8.84 5.54
C SER A 49 -0.26 -8.11 4.23
N LEU A 50 0.58 -7.14 3.89
CA LEU A 50 0.67 -6.58 2.54
C LEU A 50 1.80 -7.25 1.76
N CYS A 51 1.51 -7.54 0.49
CA CYS A 51 2.45 -8.01 -0.50
C CYS A 51 2.37 -7.10 -1.74
N GLY A 52 3.34 -7.24 -2.64
CA GLY A 52 3.41 -6.40 -3.82
C GLY A 52 4.02 -7.13 -5.00
N LYS A 53 3.42 -6.99 -6.18
CA LYS A 53 3.88 -7.62 -7.43
C LYS A 53 4.29 -6.59 -8.46
N LEU A 54 5.39 -6.84 -9.18
CA LEU A 54 5.81 -6.03 -10.31
C LEU A 54 4.92 -6.31 -11.52
N VAL A 55 4.05 -5.39 -11.88
CA VAL A 55 3.14 -5.55 -13.02
C VAL A 55 3.70 -4.96 -14.31
N ASN A 56 4.57 -3.95 -14.20
CA ASN A 56 5.21 -3.28 -15.33
C ASN A 56 6.57 -2.69 -14.94
N SER A 57 7.43 -2.47 -15.93
CA SER A 57 8.70 -1.75 -15.83
C SER A 57 9.22 -1.43 -17.22
N ASP A 58 10.24 -0.59 -17.35
CA ASP A 58 10.85 -0.32 -18.66
C ASP A 58 11.52 -1.58 -19.25
N HIS A 59 12.02 -2.48 -18.40
CA HIS A 59 12.50 -3.79 -18.83
C HIS A 59 11.38 -4.69 -19.36
N ILE A 60 10.21 -4.72 -18.69
CA ILE A 60 9.05 -5.51 -19.14
C ILE A 60 8.46 -4.94 -20.43
N LYS A 61 8.48 -3.60 -20.62
CA LYS A 61 8.05 -2.97 -21.88
C LYS A 61 8.97 -3.33 -23.04
N SER A 62 10.28 -3.36 -22.79
CA SER A 62 11.29 -3.71 -23.80
C SER A 62 11.25 -5.20 -24.15
N ASP A 63 11.12 -6.07 -23.15
CA ASP A 63 11.01 -7.51 -23.29
C ASP A 63 9.95 -8.06 -22.31
N PRO A 64 8.73 -8.38 -22.77
CA PRO A 64 7.68 -8.95 -21.93
C PRO A 64 8.03 -10.32 -21.31
N ALA A 65 9.03 -11.02 -21.86
CA ALA A 65 9.52 -12.30 -21.36
C ALA A 65 10.75 -12.17 -20.45
N VAL A 66 11.16 -10.95 -20.11
CA VAL A 66 12.36 -10.67 -19.32
C VAL A 66 12.39 -11.48 -18.02
N LYS A 67 13.54 -12.09 -17.77
CA LYS A 67 13.78 -12.99 -16.65
C LYS A 67 14.58 -12.34 -15.53
N ASP A 68 14.50 -12.93 -14.35
CA ASP A 68 15.23 -12.49 -13.15
C ASP A 68 16.71 -12.88 -13.17
N VAL A 69 17.42 -12.56 -14.25
CA VAL A 69 18.78 -13.05 -14.53
C VAL A 69 19.83 -12.63 -13.49
N LYS A 70 19.55 -11.59 -12.72
CA LYS A 70 20.43 -11.07 -11.66
C LYS A 70 20.20 -11.69 -10.29
N ASN A 71 19.25 -12.62 -10.16
CA ASN A 71 18.99 -13.27 -8.88
C ASN A 71 20.27 -13.92 -8.32
N LYS A 72 20.51 -13.75 -7.02
CA LYS A 72 21.67 -14.36 -6.34
C LYS A 72 21.55 -15.88 -6.29
N ASP A 73 20.34 -16.41 -6.24
CA ASP A 73 20.06 -17.83 -6.44
C ASP A 73 19.89 -18.13 -7.93
N ALA A 74 20.79 -18.95 -8.47
CA ALA A 74 20.78 -19.32 -9.88
C ALA A 74 19.51 -20.06 -10.31
N SER A 75 18.88 -20.83 -9.41
CA SER A 75 17.67 -21.58 -9.70
C SER A 75 16.45 -20.69 -9.97
N LEU A 76 16.47 -19.47 -9.44
CA LEU A 76 15.40 -18.49 -9.60
C LEU A 76 15.55 -17.63 -10.86
N ARG A 77 16.69 -17.69 -11.56
CA ARG A 77 16.98 -16.80 -12.70
C ARG A 77 16.11 -17.03 -13.93
N THR A 78 15.38 -18.15 -13.98
CA THR A 78 14.47 -18.50 -15.08
C THR A 78 13.05 -17.96 -14.90
N ARG A 79 12.74 -17.41 -13.72
CA ARG A 79 11.42 -16.83 -13.43
C ARG A 79 11.23 -15.51 -14.18
N SER A 80 9.99 -15.25 -14.59
CA SER A 80 9.61 -13.98 -15.21
C SER A 80 9.65 -12.84 -14.19
N LEU A 81 10.09 -11.64 -14.58
CA LEU A 81 9.93 -10.45 -13.75
C LEU A 81 8.49 -9.94 -13.72
N LYS A 82 7.74 -10.14 -14.80
CA LYS A 82 6.33 -9.75 -14.87
C LYS A 82 5.51 -10.59 -13.90
N ASN A 83 4.69 -9.92 -13.09
CA ASN A 83 3.85 -10.45 -12.00
C ASN A 83 4.62 -11.08 -10.84
N MET A 84 5.94 -10.91 -10.79
CA MET A 84 6.77 -11.43 -9.71
C MET A 84 6.53 -10.65 -8.42
N GLN A 85 6.40 -11.35 -7.30
CA GLN A 85 6.31 -10.73 -5.99
C GLN A 85 7.64 -10.05 -5.61
N MET A 86 7.57 -8.77 -5.27
CA MET A 86 8.70 -7.97 -4.80
C MET A 86 8.57 -7.57 -3.34
N LEU A 87 7.35 -7.42 -2.82
CA LEU A 87 7.09 -7.05 -1.42
C LEU A 87 6.47 -8.23 -0.67
N TYR A 88 6.97 -8.50 0.53
CA TYR A 88 6.61 -9.67 1.35
C TYR A 88 6.33 -9.24 2.79
N ASP A 89 5.28 -9.80 3.40
CA ASP A 89 5.05 -9.86 4.85
C ASP A 89 5.03 -8.51 5.60
N PHE A 90 4.58 -7.44 4.96
CA PHE A 90 4.45 -6.14 5.62
C PHE A 90 3.22 -6.12 6.54
N THR A 91 3.43 -5.85 7.82
CA THR A 91 2.37 -5.84 8.85
C THR A 91 2.27 -4.48 9.54
N GLY A 92 1.09 -4.13 10.05
CA GLY A 92 0.80 -2.82 10.66
C GLY A 92 -0.35 -2.09 9.95
N GLY A 93 -0.23 -0.77 9.86
CA GLY A 93 -1.24 0.12 9.28
C GLY A 93 -1.95 0.99 10.33
N PRO A 94 -2.79 1.95 9.89
CA PRO A 94 -3.15 2.23 8.49
C PRO A 94 -2.18 3.16 7.75
N THR A 95 -1.10 3.63 8.40
CA THR A 95 -0.15 4.57 7.78
C THR A 95 1.29 4.06 7.71
N LYS A 96 1.63 2.99 8.45
CA LYS A 96 2.98 2.44 8.48
C LYS A 96 2.96 0.92 8.62
N TRP A 97 3.72 0.23 7.78
CA TRP A 97 3.91 -1.20 7.79
C TRP A 97 5.39 -1.56 7.88
N THR A 98 5.71 -2.52 8.74
CA THR A 98 7.08 -2.91 9.08
C THR A 98 7.25 -4.43 9.01
N GLY A 99 8.48 -4.91 9.23
CA GLY A 99 8.79 -6.35 9.28
C GLY A 99 8.85 -7.04 7.92
N GLY A 100 8.41 -6.35 6.86
CA GLY A 100 8.39 -6.90 5.51
C GLY A 100 9.76 -6.96 4.84
N LYS A 101 9.80 -7.57 3.67
CA LYS A 101 10.99 -7.69 2.82
C LYS A 101 10.72 -7.13 1.42
N VAL A 102 11.76 -6.57 0.82
CA VAL A 102 11.77 -6.01 -0.54
C VAL A 102 12.81 -6.75 -1.36
N TYR A 103 12.38 -7.48 -2.39
CA TYR A 103 13.26 -8.01 -3.42
C TYR A 103 13.52 -6.94 -4.49
N ASN A 104 14.77 -6.75 -4.91
CA ASN A 104 15.16 -5.85 -5.99
C ASN A 104 15.77 -6.64 -7.17
N ALA A 105 15.03 -6.74 -8.27
CA ALA A 105 15.49 -7.43 -9.48
C ALA A 105 16.73 -6.78 -10.13
N ALA A 106 16.99 -5.49 -9.86
CA ALA A 106 18.12 -4.78 -10.46
C ALA A 106 19.48 -5.24 -9.92
N ASP A 107 19.51 -5.83 -8.71
CA ASP A 107 20.72 -6.31 -8.03
C ASP A 107 20.59 -7.73 -7.42
N GLY A 108 19.42 -8.36 -7.52
CA GLY A 108 19.15 -9.69 -6.99
C GLY A 108 19.06 -9.78 -5.46
N GLY A 109 19.05 -8.64 -4.76
CA GLY A 109 19.04 -8.54 -3.31
C GLY A 109 17.64 -8.59 -2.71
N THR A 110 17.56 -9.07 -1.47
CA THR A 110 16.37 -8.93 -0.62
C THR A 110 16.74 -8.13 0.61
N TYR A 111 15.94 -7.11 0.93
CA TYR A 111 16.21 -6.13 1.97
C TYR A 111 15.07 -6.08 2.97
N SER A 112 15.38 -5.75 4.23
CA SER A 112 14.34 -5.44 5.21
C SER A 112 13.59 -4.16 4.80
N GLY A 113 12.27 -4.14 4.98
CA GLY A 113 11.38 -3.13 4.42
C GLY A 113 10.57 -2.38 5.46
N THR A 114 10.29 -1.11 5.18
CA THR A 114 9.21 -0.35 5.83
C THR A 114 8.45 0.44 4.78
N ILE A 115 7.12 0.36 4.81
CA ILE A 115 6.25 1.20 3.99
C ILE A 115 5.58 2.24 4.88
N THR A 116 5.59 3.49 4.45
CA THR A 116 4.85 4.58 5.11
C THR A 116 3.95 5.26 4.08
N LEU A 117 2.65 5.26 4.29
CA LEU A 117 1.70 6.01 3.47
C LEU A 117 1.74 7.48 3.90
N ILE A 118 2.19 8.36 3.00
CA ILE A 118 2.36 9.80 3.27
C ILE A 118 1.06 10.55 2.96
N SER A 119 0.37 10.14 1.89
CA SER A 119 -0.92 10.68 1.49
C SER A 119 -1.68 9.65 0.65
N ALA A 120 -2.89 10.01 0.20
CA ALA A 120 -3.64 9.26 -0.80
C ALA A 120 -2.79 8.80 -1.99
N ASN A 121 -1.88 9.65 -2.47
CA ASN A 121 -1.19 9.48 -3.74
C ASN A 121 0.32 9.32 -3.60
N GLU A 122 0.88 9.33 -2.37
CA GLU A 122 2.31 9.16 -2.14
C GLU A 122 2.56 8.19 -0.98
N LEU A 123 3.46 7.23 -1.19
CA LEU A 123 4.05 6.42 -0.12
C LEU A 123 5.58 6.50 -0.16
N LYS A 124 6.21 6.15 0.95
CA LYS A 124 7.66 5.91 1.05
C LYS A 124 7.91 4.43 1.27
N LEU A 125 8.79 3.84 0.47
CA LEU A 125 9.35 2.51 0.71
C LEU A 125 10.81 2.67 1.12
N LYS A 126 11.15 2.18 2.31
CA LYS A 126 12.52 2.12 2.82
C LYS A 126 13.01 0.68 2.79
N GLY A 127 14.12 0.42 2.12
CA GLY A 127 14.83 -0.86 2.10
C GLY A 127 16.19 -0.77 2.80
N CYS A 128 16.55 -1.71 3.66
CA CYS A 128 17.84 -1.74 4.37
C CYS A 128 18.54 -3.10 4.26
N ILE A 129 19.85 -3.08 4.03
CA ILE A 129 20.73 -4.27 4.16
C ILE A 129 20.91 -4.58 5.65
N VAL A 130 21.40 -3.59 6.37
CA VAL A 130 21.61 -3.57 7.82
C VAL A 130 21.52 -2.10 8.24
N ALA A 131 20.89 -1.78 9.37
CA ALA A 131 20.87 -0.40 9.83
C ALA A 131 22.31 0.06 10.13
N PRO A 132 22.78 1.24 9.67
CA PRO A 132 22.04 2.33 9.02
C PRO A 132 22.07 2.35 7.47
N LEU A 133 22.60 1.33 6.80
CA LEU A 133 22.69 1.23 5.33
C LEU A 133 21.33 0.96 4.68
N CYS A 134 20.60 2.04 4.41
CA CYS A 134 19.25 2.02 3.85
C CYS A 134 19.10 2.95 2.64
N LYS A 135 18.16 2.62 1.76
CA LYS A 135 17.67 3.51 0.71
C LYS A 135 16.17 3.72 0.88
N THR A 136 15.69 4.90 0.50
CA THR A 136 14.26 5.23 0.53
C THR A 136 13.85 5.72 -0.85
N GLU A 137 12.75 5.19 -1.36
CA GLU A 137 12.08 5.70 -2.56
C GLU A 137 10.72 6.27 -2.19
N LYS A 138 10.28 7.27 -2.97
CA LYS A 138 8.90 7.74 -2.96
C LYS A 138 8.18 7.15 -4.15
N TRP A 139 7.03 6.54 -3.90
CA TRP A 139 6.18 5.99 -4.95
C TRP A 139 4.90 6.81 -5.07
N SER A 140 4.46 6.99 -6.30
CA SER A 140 3.24 7.75 -6.62
C SER A 140 2.12 6.81 -7.03
N ARG A 141 0.89 7.07 -6.60
CA ARG A 141 -0.25 6.25 -7.01
C ARG A 141 -0.52 6.41 -8.50
N ILE A 142 -0.82 5.30 -9.17
CA ILE A 142 -1.33 5.27 -10.54
C ILE A 142 -2.85 5.29 -10.46
N LYS A 143 -3.48 6.24 -11.18
CA LYS A 143 -4.93 6.36 -11.30
C LYS A 143 -5.42 5.70 -12.58
#